data_AF-A0A9E0NPF8-F1
#
_entry.id   AF-A0A9E0NPF8-F1
#
_cell.length_a   1.000
_cell.length_b   1.000
_cell.length_c   1.000
_cell.angle_alpha   90.00
_cell.angle_beta   90.00
_cell.angle_gamma   90.00
#
_symmetry.space_group_name_H-M   'P 1'
#
loop_
_entity.id
_entity.type
_entity.pdbx_description
1 polymer ?
#
loop_
_entity_poly.entity_id
_entity_poly.type
_entity_poly.pdbx_seq_one_letter_code
_entity_poly.pdbx_strand_id
1 'polypeptide(L)' 'MLKGLKVVEFASYIAAPGAAGILADWGAEVIKVERPQGDPMRHVFADAKSELTGNPTFG' A
#
# COMPACT_ATOMS: atom_id res chain seq x y z
N MET A 1 10.63 15.99 8.16
CA MET A 1 10.42 17.13 7.25
C MET A 1 8.97 17.59 7.23
N LEU A 2 7.99 16.67 7.27
CA LEU A 2 6.56 16.97 7.07
C LEU A 2 5.68 16.87 8.34
N LYS A 3 6.27 16.92 9.53
CA LYS A 3 5.51 16.86 10.80
C LYS A 3 4.48 17.99 10.85
N GLY A 4 3.24 17.65 11.20
CA GLY A 4 2.11 18.57 11.28
C GLY A 4 1.28 18.68 9.99
N LEU A 5 1.73 18.10 8.87
CA LEU A 5 0.94 17.99 7.66
C LEU A 5 -0.02 16.79 7.76
N LYS A 6 -1.29 16.98 7.37
CA LYS A 6 -2.28 15.91 7.22
C LYS A 6 -2.60 15.72 5.74
N VAL A 7 -2.56 14.48 5.27
CA VAL A 7 -2.83 14.10 3.88
C VAL A 7 -3.95 13.07 3.86
N VAL A 8 -4.94 13.29 2.99
CA VAL A 8 -6.02 12.32 2.76
C VAL A 8 -5.78 11.66 1.41
N GLU A 9 -5.62 10.34 1.41
CA GLU A 9 -5.25 9.54 0.25
C GLU A 9 -6.44 8.69 -0.19
N PHE A 10 -6.88 8.83 -1.45
CA PHE A 10 -8.06 8.15 -2.00
C PHE A 10 -7.75 7.25 -3.19
N ALA A 11 -6.55 7.30 -3.76
CA ALA A 11 -6.23 6.57 -4.97
C ALA A 11 -6.03 5.08 -4.68
N SER A 12 -6.14 4.27 -5.72
CA SER A 12 -5.90 2.83 -5.63
C SER A 12 -4.65 2.42 -6.37
N TYR A 13 -4.23 1.17 -6.12
CA TYR A 13 -3.05 0.56 -6.72
C TYR A 13 -1.74 1.18 -6.22
N ILE A 14 -0.86 1.64 -7.12
CA ILE A 14 0.58 1.71 -6.81
C ILE A 14 1.10 3.14 -6.73
N ALA A 15 0.92 3.94 -7.78
CA ALA A 15 1.68 5.18 -7.93
C ALA A 15 1.36 6.22 -6.83
N ALA A 16 0.08 6.55 -6.66
CA ALA A 16 -0.34 7.53 -5.67
C ALA A 16 -0.21 7.02 -4.22
N PRO A 17 -0.60 5.76 -3.89
CA PRO A 17 -0.33 5.20 -2.56
C PRO A 17 1.18 5.12 -2.23
N GLY A 18 2.03 4.83 -3.21
CA GLY A 18 3.49 4.85 -3.05
C GLY A 18 4.03 6.25 -2.75
N ALA A 19 3.55 7.28 -3.47
CA ALA A 19 3.90 8.66 -3.17
C ALA A 19 3.43 9.07 -1.77
N ALA A 20 2.23 8.66 -1.37
CA ALA A 20 1.70 8.90 -0.02
C ALA A 20 2.54 8.20 1.07
N GLY A 21 3.06 7.01 0.79
CA GLY A 21 4.03 6.32 1.65
C GLY A 21 5.29 7.15 1.89
N ILE A 22 5.87 7.73 0.84
CA ILE A 22 7.05 8.62 0.97
C ILE A 22 6.74 9.84 1.85
N LEU A 23 5.54 10.42 1.71
CA LEU A 23 5.13 11.54 2.57
C LEU A 23 5.00 11.13 4.04
N ALA A 24 4.46 9.92 4.30
CA ALA A 24 4.39 9.36 5.65
C ALA A 24 5.78 9.12 6.25
N ASP A 25 6.71 8.55 5.48
CA ASP A 25 8.10 8.34 5.89
C ASP A 25 8.81 9.66 6.24
N TRP A 26 8.46 10.75 5.56
CA TRP A 26 8.97 12.08 5.85
C TRP A 26 8.28 12.80 7.02
N GLY A 27 7.25 12.17 7.61
CA GLY A 27 6.61 12.54 8.87
C GLY A 27 5.21 13.15 8.74
N ALA A 28 4.56 13.04 7.59
CA ALA A 28 3.16 13.45 7.44
C ALA A 28 2.19 12.43 8.07
N GLU A 29 1.05 12.92 8.57
CA GLU A 29 -0.08 12.07 8.96
C GLU A 29 -0.91 11.76 7.71
N VAL A 30 -0.76 10.55 7.17
CA VAL A 30 -1.48 10.11 5.96
C VAL A 30 -2.65 9.22 6.36
N ILE A 31 -3.86 9.64 5.99
CA ILE A 31 -5.10 8.88 6.22
C ILE A 31 -5.55 8.30 4.90
N LYS A 32 -5.47 6.97 4.79
CA LYS A 32 -5.95 6.22 3.65
C LYS A 32 -7.47 6.05 3.75
N VAL A 33 -8.20 6.56 2.78
CA VAL A 33 -9.64 6.33 2.65
C VAL A 33 -9.87 5.25 1.59
N GLU A 34 -10.63 4.25 1.97
CA GLU A 34 -10.96 3.11 1.13
C GLU A 34 -12.46 2.91 1.07
N ARG A 35 -12.89 2.16 0.04
CA ARG A 35 -14.26 1.62 -0.03
C ARG A 35 -14.46 0.64 1.14
N PRO A 36 -15.71 0.33 1.53
CA PRO A 36 -15.98 -0.67 2.57
C PRO A 36 -15.34 -2.04 2.30
N GLN A 37 -15.15 -2.40 1.03
CA GLN A 37 -14.50 -3.64 0.60
C GLN A 37 -12.95 -3.55 0.60
N GLY A 38 -12.39 -2.39 0.92
CA GLY A 38 -10.96 -2.11 0.89
C GLY A 38 -10.41 -1.72 -0.49
N ASP A 39 -9.13 -1.38 -0.51
CA ASP A 39 -8.36 -1.19 -1.74
C ASP A 39 -8.11 -2.54 -2.46
N PRO A 40 -8.32 -2.65 -3.79
CA PRO A 40 -8.03 -3.87 -4.54
C PRO A 40 -6.61 -4.40 -4.35
N MET A 41 -5.63 -3.52 -4.13
CA MET A 41 -4.23 -3.89 -3.92
C MET A 41 -4.03 -4.80 -2.69
N ARG A 42 -4.96 -4.78 -1.72
CA ARG A 42 -4.93 -5.70 -0.56
C ARG A 42 -5.01 -7.17 -0.95
N HIS A 43 -5.57 -7.47 -2.12
CA HIS A 43 -5.82 -8.83 -2.59
C HIS A 43 -4.93 -9.25 -3.77
N VAL A 44 -4.15 -8.32 -4.35
CA VAL A 44 -3.31 -8.59 -5.53
C VAL A 44 -2.31 -9.74 -5.31
N PHE A 45 -1.90 -9.98 -4.07
CA PHE A 45 -1.01 -11.09 -3.72
C PHE A 45 -1.68 -12.18 -2.86
N ALA A 46 -3.00 -12.14 -2.70
CA ALA A 46 -3.73 -13.18 -1.97
C ALA A 46 -3.60 -14.53 -2.68
N ASP A 47 -3.66 -14.53 -4.01
CA ASP A 47 -3.52 -15.72 -4.85
C ASP A 47 -2.06 -16.08 -5.14
N ALA A 48 -1.12 -15.13 -5.02
CA ALA A 48 0.31 -15.40 -5.20
C ALA A 48 0.87 -16.39 -4.15
N LYS A 49 0.20 -16.53 -2.99
CA LYS A 49 0.53 -17.55 -2.00
C LYS A 49 0.18 -18.99 -2.43
N SER A 50 -0.70 -19.18 -3.41
CA SER A 50 -1.01 -20.54 -3.92
C SER A 50 -0.02 -21.03 -4.96
N GLU A 51 0.75 -20.16 -5.60
CA GLU A 51 1.72 -20.50 -6.65
C GLU A 51 3.16 -20.71 -6.10
N LEU A 52 3.42 -20.29 -4.86
CA LEU A 52 4.72 -20.45 -4.18
C LEU A 52 5.02 -21.91 -3.75
N THR A 53 4.11 -22.86 -3.95
CA THR A 53 4.38 -24.30 -3.72
C THR A 53 5.18 -24.95 -4.85
N GLY A 54 5.42 -24.25 -5.97
CA GLY A 54 6.01 -24.81 -7.18
C GLY A 54 7.49 -24.50 -7.43
N ASN A 55 8.11 -23.56 -6.71
CA ASN A 55 9.48 -23.15 -7.02
C ASN A 55 10.31 -22.93 -5.73
N PRO A 56 11.38 -23.72 -5.49
CA PRO A 56 12.24 -23.49 -4.34
C PRO A 56 12.91 -22.13 -4.50
N THR A 57 12.70 -21.24 -3.52
CA THR A 57 13.52 -20.04 -3.40
C THR A 57 14.93 -20.52 -3.13
N PHE A 58 15.88 -20.19 -4.02
CA PHE A 58 17.31 -20.47 -3.82
C PHE A 58 17.68 -20.10 -2.38
N GLY A 59 18.31 -21.05 -1.68
CA GLY A 59 18.60 -20.95 -0.25
C GLY A 59 19.50 -19.77 0.14
#